data_AF-A0A9L0SRM5-F1
#
_entry.id   AF-A0A9L0SRM5-F1
#
_cell.length_a   1.000
_cell.length_b   1.000
_cell.length_c   1.000
_cell.angle_alpha   90.00
_cell.angle_beta   90.00
_cell.angle_gamma   90.00
#
_symmetry.space_group_name_H-M   'P 1'
#
loop_
_entity.id
_entity.type
_entity.pdbx_description
1 polymer ?
#
loop_
_entity_poly.entity_id
_entity_poly.type
_entity_poly.pdbx_seq_one_letter_code
_entity_poly.pdbx_strand_id
1 'polypeptide(L)'
;MALPRLTGALRSFSNVTKQDNYNEEVADLKMKRSKLHEQIVGLDLTWKKIVKFLNEKLETSEMQSVNEDLKDILQAEAMKTSAFIAGAKMILPEGIQRENNKMYEEVKIPYSEPMPVGFEEKPVYIQDLDEIGQLAFKGMR
;
A
#
# COMPACT_ATOMS: atom_id res chain seq x y z
N MET A 1 1.28 27.09 1.34
CA MET A 1 2.11 28.11 2.01
C MET A 1 1.90 27.98 3.50
N ALA A 2 2.97 27.77 4.28
CA ALA A 2 2.86 27.59 5.73
C ALA A 2 2.70 28.94 6.45
N LEU A 3 1.88 28.98 7.49
CA LEU A 3 1.64 30.18 8.30
C LEU A 3 2.91 30.54 9.10
N PRO A 4 3.27 31.84 9.22
CA PRO A 4 4.42 32.26 10.01
C PRO A 4 4.17 31.98 11.50
N ARG A 5 5.00 31.13 12.11
CA ARG A 5 4.96 30.83 13.55
C ARG A 5 6.18 31.44 14.23
N LEU A 6 5.97 32.19 15.32
CA LEU A 6 7.05 32.73 16.16
C LEU A 6 8.04 31.64 16.59
N THR A 7 7.52 30.45 16.93
CA THR A 7 8.30 29.28 17.32
C THR A 7 9.06 28.60 16.18
N GLY A 8 8.74 28.90 14.92
CA GLY A 8 9.51 28.51 13.75
C GLY A 8 10.67 29.47 13.53
N ALA A 9 10.39 30.77 13.54
CA ALA A 9 11.41 31.81 13.40
C ALA A 9 12.52 31.69 14.46
N LEU A 10 12.15 31.56 15.75
CA LEU A 10 13.13 31.40 16.84
C LEU A 10 14.03 30.16 16.66
N ARG A 11 13.48 29.11 16.08
CA ARG A 11 14.13 27.81 15.86
C ARG A 11 15.09 27.85 14.66
N SER A 12 14.74 28.60 13.62
CA SER A 12 15.60 28.88 12.47
C SER A 12 16.74 29.85 12.84
N PHE A 13 16.47 30.89 13.62
CA PHE A 13 17.49 31.86 14.07
C PHE A 13 18.56 31.25 14.98
N SER A 14 18.18 30.28 15.81
CA SER A 14 19.11 29.62 16.75
C SER A 14 19.82 28.41 16.16
N ASN A 15 19.59 28.07 14.88
CA ASN A 15 20.05 26.82 14.24
C ASN A 15 19.64 25.53 15.00
N VAL A 16 18.67 25.61 15.90
CA VAL A 16 18.22 24.49 16.73
C VAL A 16 17.42 23.48 15.90
N THR A 17 16.83 23.91 14.78
CA THR A 17 16.21 23.01 13.79
C THR A 17 16.67 23.37 12.37
N LYS A 18 17.45 22.48 11.75
CA LYS A 18 17.80 22.58 10.33
C LYS A 18 16.58 22.17 9.51
N GLN A 19 15.89 23.13 8.89
CA GLN A 19 14.70 22.87 8.07
C GLN A 19 14.97 21.91 6.89
N ASP A 20 16.21 21.81 6.43
CA ASP A 20 16.60 20.95 5.30
C ASP A 20 16.87 19.47 5.68
N ASN A 21 16.91 19.14 6.99
CA ASN A 21 17.18 17.76 7.44
C ASN A 21 15.94 16.85 7.45
N TYR A 22 14.75 17.37 7.12
CA TYR A 22 13.52 16.57 7.14
C TYR A 22 13.29 15.80 5.83
N ASN A 23 14.18 15.89 4.84
CA ASN A 23 14.08 15.09 3.60
C ASN A 23 14.42 13.60 3.81
N GLU A 24 14.57 13.17 5.08
CA GLU A 24 14.91 11.83 5.55
C GLU A 24 13.65 11.01 5.91
N GLU A 25 12.44 11.43 5.50
CA GLU A 25 11.19 10.84 5.97
C GLU A 25 11.05 9.35 5.65
N VAL A 26 11.50 8.87 4.49
CA VAL A 26 11.30 7.47 4.08
C VAL A 26 12.26 6.51 4.79
N ALA A 27 13.53 6.90 4.95
CA ALA A 27 14.53 6.10 5.63
C ALA A 27 14.25 5.99 7.14
N ASP A 28 13.84 7.10 7.76
CA ASP A 28 13.48 7.14 9.18
C ASP A 28 12.18 6.37 9.46
N LEU A 29 11.17 6.44 8.58
CA LEU A 29 9.95 5.64 8.71
C LEU A 29 10.22 4.14 8.57
N LYS A 30 11.10 3.73 7.64
CA LYS A 30 11.48 2.32 7.48
C LYS A 30 12.19 1.80 8.75
N MET A 31 13.13 2.58 9.29
CA MET A 31 13.83 2.22 10.52
C MET A 31 12.90 2.17 11.74
N LYS A 32 11.96 3.11 11.86
CA LYS A 32 10.93 3.08 12.92
C LYS A 32 10.03 1.85 12.82
N ARG A 33 9.59 1.47 11.62
CA ARG A 33 8.81 0.25 11.40
C ARG A 33 9.58 -1.01 11.79
N SER A 34 10.86 -1.10 11.44
CA SER A 34 11.73 -2.22 11.84
C SER A 34 11.89 -2.33 13.36
N LYS A 35 12.17 -1.22 14.05
CA LYS A 35 12.31 -1.21 15.52
C LYS A 35 11.00 -1.58 16.24
N LEU A 36 9.86 -1.13 15.74
CA LEU A 36 8.55 -1.54 16.28
C LEU A 36 8.31 -3.03 16.09
N HIS A 37 8.64 -3.58 14.93
CA HIS A 37 8.53 -5.02 14.69
C HIS A 37 9.43 -5.81 15.65
N GLU A 38 10.67 -5.37 15.89
CA GLU A 38 11.56 -5.99 16.89
C GLU A 38 10.99 -5.93 18.31
N GLN A 39 10.40 -4.79 18.71
CA GLN A 39 9.72 -4.65 20.00
C GLN A 39 8.50 -5.57 20.13
N ILE A 40 7.70 -5.70 19.06
CA ILE A 40 6.55 -6.60 19.00
C ILE A 40 6.99 -8.06 19.05
N VAL A 41 8.07 -8.43 18.37
CA VAL A 41 8.68 -9.78 18.46
C VAL A 41 9.18 -10.07 19.88
N GLY A 42 9.56 -9.04 20.64
CA GLY A 42 9.90 -9.13 22.06
C GLY A 42 8.71 -9.37 22.99
N LEU A 43 7.47 -9.17 22.54
CA LEU A 43 6.30 -9.66 23.26
C LEU A 43 6.28 -11.18 23.11
N ASP A 44 6.55 -11.89 24.19
CA ASP A 44 6.63 -13.36 24.27
C ASP A 44 5.27 -14.07 24.00
N LEU A 45 4.32 -13.37 23.38
CA LEU A 45 3.00 -13.86 23.01
C LEU A 45 3.00 -14.27 21.53
N THR A 46 3.14 -15.57 21.27
CA THR A 46 3.05 -16.12 19.91
C THR A 46 1.64 -16.64 19.62
N TRP A 47 1.25 -16.68 18.34
CA TRP A 47 -0.03 -17.28 17.92
C TRP A 47 -0.22 -18.70 18.47
N LYS A 48 0.86 -19.48 18.57
CA LYS A 48 0.85 -20.82 19.17
C LYS A 48 0.44 -20.81 20.64
N LYS A 49 0.90 -19.84 21.43
CA LYS A 49 0.52 -19.70 22.85
C LYS A 49 -0.94 -19.29 23.00
N ILE A 50 -1.43 -18.40 22.13
CA ILE A 50 -2.83 -17.96 22.11
C ILE A 50 -3.75 -19.14 21.76
N VAL A 51 -3.45 -19.87 20.68
CA VAL A 51 -4.23 -21.04 20.24
C VAL A 51 -4.19 -22.16 21.29
N LYS A 52 -3.03 -22.39 21.93
CA LYS A 52 -2.93 -23.36 23.03
C LYS A 52 -3.81 -22.97 24.23
N PHE A 53 -3.78 -21.71 24.64
CA PHE A 53 -4.61 -21.21 25.73
C PHE A 53 -6.11 -21.36 25.43
N LEU A 54 -6.54 -21.05 24.20
CA LEU A 54 -7.93 -21.22 23.80
C LEU A 54 -8.36 -22.69 23.81
N ASN A 55 -7.51 -23.59 23.30
CA ASN A 55 -7.77 -25.04 23.37
C ASN A 55 -7.83 -25.59 24.81
N GLU A 56 -7.11 -24.99 25.75
CA GLU A 56 -7.09 -25.42 27.15
C GLU A 56 -8.25 -24.88 28.00
N LYS A 57 -8.89 -23.78 27.57
CA LYS A 57 -9.89 -23.05 28.37
C LYS A 57 -11.31 -23.10 27.82
N LEU A 58 -11.48 -23.44 26.55
CA LEU A 58 -12.78 -23.44 25.89
C LEU A 58 -13.27 -24.87 25.61
N GLU A 59 -14.58 -25.09 25.71
CA GLU A 59 -15.19 -26.34 25.27
C GLU A 59 -15.27 -26.42 23.74
N THR A 60 -15.30 -27.63 23.19
CA THR A 60 -15.32 -27.88 21.73
C THR A 60 -16.51 -27.26 21.01
N SER A 61 -17.61 -27.01 21.73
CA SER A 61 -18.82 -26.31 21.26
C SER A 61 -18.55 -24.84 20.94
N GLU A 62 -17.83 -24.13 21.81
CA GLU A 62 -17.52 -22.70 21.66
C GLU A 62 -16.28 -22.47 20.79
N MET A 63 -15.45 -23.51 20.63
CA MET A 63 -14.26 -23.47 19.79
C MET A 63 -14.60 -23.22 18.32
N GLN A 64 -15.77 -23.65 17.84
CA GLN A 64 -16.18 -23.44 16.45
C GLN A 64 -16.40 -21.96 16.14
N SER A 65 -17.13 -21.22 16.99
CA SER A 65 -17.36 -19.79 16.79
C SER A 65 -16.06 -18.99 16.95
N VAL A 66 -15.28 -19.30 17.98
CA VAL A 66 -14.00 -18.62 18.20
C VAL A 66 -13.01 -18.87 17.07
N ASN A 67 -13.02 -20.04 16.42
CA ASN A 67 -12.15 -20.30 15.28
C ASN A 67 -12.54 -19.46 14.05
N GLU A 68 -13.83 -19.21 13.82
CA GLU A 68 -14.24 -18.26 12.77
C GLU A 68 -13.79 -16.83 13.11
N ASP A 69 -13.95 -16.38 14.35
CA ASP A 69 -13.45 -15.06 14.77
C ASP A 69 -11.92 -14.94 14.63
N LEU A 70 -11.17 -16.01 14.96
CA LEU A 70 -9.71 -16.05 14.78
C LEU A 70 -9.32 -16.00 13.30
N LYS A 71 -10.08 -16.65 12.41
CA LYS A 71 -9.86 -16.57 10.96
C LYS A 71 -10.10 -15.14 10.47
N ASP A 72 -11.13 -14.46 10.95
CA ASP A 72 -11.42 -13.07 10.59
C ASP A 72 -10.28 -12.14 11.02
N ILE A 73 -9.73 -12.33 12.23
CA ILE A 73 -8.57 -11.56 12.71
C ILE A 73 -7.35 -11.80 11.82
N LEU A 74 -7.06 -13.05 11.46
CA LEU A 74 -5.95 -13.40 10.57
C LEU A 74 -6.14 -12.82 9.16
N GLN A 75 -7.37 -12.85 8.64
CA GLN A 75 -7.71 -12.28 7.35
C GLN A 75 -7.58 -10.75 7.37
N ALA A 76 -8.05 -10.09 8.43
CA ALA A 76 -7.92 -8.64 8.61
C ALA A 76 -6.45 -8.19 8.66
N GLU A 77 -5.57 -8.99 9.27
CA GLU A 77 -4.13 -8.72 9.26
C GLU A 77 -3.50 -8.99 7.89
N ALA A 78 -3.88 -10.08 7.22
CA ALA A 78 -3.44 -10.38 5.87
C ALA A 78 -3.82 -9.25 4.90
N MET A 79 -5.04 -8.71 4.98
CA MET A 79 -5.54 -7.60 4.16
C MET A 79 -4.73 -6.30 4.27
N LYS A 80 -3.97 -6.10 5.36
CA LYS A 80 -3.08 -4.93 5.50
C LYS A 80 -1.80 -5.06 4.69
N THR A 81 -1.47 -6.26 4.22
CA THR A 81 -0.22 -6.53 3.50
C THR A 81 -0.42 -6.28 2.01
N SER A 82 0.51 -5.59 1.36
CA SER A 82 0.45 -5.29 -0.08
C SER A 82 0.50 -6.53 -0.99
N ALA A 83 0.92 -7.67 -0.44
CA ALA A 83 0.95 -8.97 -1.12
C ALA A 83 -0.37 -9.75 -1.00
N PHE A 84 -1.37 -9.21 -0.29
CA PHE A 84 -2.67 -9.86 -0.16
C PHE A 84 -3.45 -9.77 -1.47
N ILE A 85 -3.80 -10.93 -2.02
CA ILE A 85 -4.63 -11.06 -3.21
C ILE A 85 -6.02 -11.52 -2.75
N ALA A 86 -6.98 -10.61 -2.81
CA ALA A 86 -8.37 -10.92 -2.55
C ALA A 86 -8.99 -11.61 -3.79
N GLY A 87 -9.60 -12.78 -3.59
CA GLY A 87 -10.29 -13.54 -4.64
C GLY A 87 -9.54 -14.80 -5.07
N ALA A 88 -10.28 -15.88 -5.32
CA ALA A 88 -9.72 -17.21 -5.59
C ALA A 88 -9.32 -17.43 -7.07
N LYS A 89 -9.74 -16.56 -7.99
CA LYS A 89 -9.52 -16.74 -9.45
C LYS A 89 -8.94 -15.47 -10.07
N MET A 90 -7.75 -15.60 -10.66
CA MET A 90 -7.10 -14.55 -11.44
C MET A 90 -7.41 -14.76 -12.93
N ILE A 91 -7.90 -13.71 -13.59
CA ILE A 91 -8.11 -13.68 -15.04
C ILE A 91 -6.91 -12.97 -15.64
N LEU A 92 -6.38 -13.53 -16.72
CA LEU A 92 -5.27 -12.92 -17.45
C LEU A 92 -5.74 -12.44 -18.84
N PRO A 93 -5.08 -11.44 -19.44
CA PRO A 93 -5.35 -11.00 -20.81
C PRO A 93 -5.33 -12.13 -21.85
N GLU A 94 -5.97 -11.90 -22.99
CA GLU A 94 -5.91 -12.81 -24.12
C GLU A 94 -4.51 -12.78 -24.77
N GLY A 95 -4.14 -13.85 -25.49
CA GLY A 95 -2.86 -13.93 -26.20
C GLY A 95 -1.63 -14.26 -25.34
N ILE A 96 -1.83 -14.74 -24.11
CA ILE A 96 -0.74 -15.11 -23.21
C ILE A 96 -0.06 -16.40 -23.64
N GLN A 97 1.26 -16.42 -23.56
CA GLN A 97 2.07 -17.62 -23.74
C GLN A 97 2.47 -18.16 -22.37
N ARG A 98 2.20 -19.45 -22.12
CA ARG A 98 2.62 -20.15 -20.91
C ARG A 98 3.58 -21.27 -21.28
N GLU A 99 4.75 -21.25 -20.65
CA GLU A 99 5.77 -22.29 -20.80
C GLU A 99 6.04 -22.89 -19.42
N ASN A 100 5.81 -24.19 -19.26
CA ASN A 100 6.01 -24.89 -18.00
C ASN A 100 7.16 -25.89 -18.13
N ASN A 101 8.19 -25.70 -17.32
CA ASN A 101 9.34 -26.59 -17.22
C ASN A 101 9.43 -27.15 -15.79
N LYS A 102 10.21 -28.23 -15.60
CA LYS A 102 10.40 -28.86 -14.28
C LYS A 102 10.89 -27.92 -13.17
N MET A 103 11.51 -26.81 -13.53
CA MET A 103 12.10 -25.84 -12.60
C MET A 103 11.22 -24.60 -12.35
N TYR A 104 10.42 -24.18 -13.32
CA TYR A 104 9.61 -22.95 -13.24
C TYR A 104 8.49 -22.92 -14.29
N GLU A 105 7.50 -22.08 -14.04
CA GLU A 105 6.48 -21.67 -15.01
C GLU A 105 6.75 -20.23 -15.43
N GLU A 106 6.76 -19.98 -16.74
CA GLU A 106 6.88 -18.65 -17.33
C GLU A 106 5.57 -18.28 -18.03
N VAL A 107 5.09 -17.08 -17.75
CA VAL A 107 3.85 -16.52 -18.31
C VAL A 107 4.18 -15.19 -18.98
N LYS A 108 4.14 -15.14 -20.31
CA LYS A 108 4.41 -13.93 -21.10
C LYS A 108 3.11 -13.18 -21.37
N ILE A 109 2.99 -11.98 -20.82
CA ILE A 109 1.83 -11.10 -20.98
C ILE A 109 2.10 -10.14 -22.15
N PRO A 110 1.27 -10.13 -23.21
CA PRO A 110 1.46 -9.21 -24.34
C PRO A 110 1.13 -7.77 -23.94
N TYR A 111 1.59 -6.80 -24.74
CA TYR A 111 1.20 -5.41 -24.57
C TYR A 111 -0.30 -5.24 -24.81
N SER A 112 -0.94 -4.37 -24.03
CA SER A 112 -2.33 -3.96 -24.30
C SER A 112 -2.35 -3.10 -25.55
N GLU A 113 -3.24 -3.39 -26.48
CA GLU A 113 -3.57 -2.44 -27.53
C GLU A 113 -4.20 -1.19 -26.89
N PRO A 114 -3.88 0.01 -27.38
CA PRO A 114 -4.55 1.22 -26.92
C PRO A 114 -6.05 1.08 -27.19
N MET A 115 -6.87 1.66 -26.31
CA MET A 115 -8.32 1.66 -26.50
C MET A 115 -8.64 2.18 -27.92
N PRO A 116 -9.46 1.47 -28.70
CA PRO A 116 -9.87 1.95 -30.01
C PRO A 116 -10.47 3.35 -29.86
N VAL A 117 -9.98 4.30 -30.66
CA VAL A 117 -10.47 5.68 -30.67
C VAL A 117 -11.84 5.66 -31.35
N GLY A 118 -12.87 5.25 -30.62
CA GLY A 118 -14.18 4.88 -31.16
C GLY A 118 -15.36 5.12 -30.22
N PHE A 119 -15.14 5.76 -29.09
CA PHE A 119 -16.19 6.41 -28.32
C PHE A 119 -15.91 7.92 -28.34
N GLU A 120 -16.95 8.74 -28.24
CA GLU A 120 -17.04 10.19 -28.53
C GLU A 120 -16.04 11.12 -27.82
N GLU A 121 -15.02 10.58 -27.15
CA GLU A 121 -13.95 11.28 -26.46
C GLU A 121 -12.93 11.84 -27.46
N LYS A 122 -13.24 13.04 -27.96
CA LYS A 122 -12.26 13.84 -28.70
C LYS A 122 -11.29 14.47 -27.71
N PRO A 123 -9.97 14.49 -28.01
CA PRO A 123 -9.03 15.24 -27.20
C PRO A 123 -9.46 16.72 -27.21
N VAL A 124 -9.58 17.31 -26.02
CA VAL A 124 -9.82 18.75 -25.87
C VAL A 124 -8.48 19.45 -25.98
N TYR A 125 -8.33 20.30 -26.99
CA TYR A 125 -7.09 21.07 -27.13
C TYR A 125 -7.06 22.16 -26.06
N ILE A 126 -5.87 22.53 -25.60
CA ILE A 126 -5.69 23.62 -24.63
C ILE A 126 -6.34 24.92 -25.14
N GLN A 127 -6.35 25.11 -26.48
CA GLN A 127 -6.97 26.26 -27.15
C GLN A 127 -8.49 26.32 -26.96
N ASP A 128 -9.13 25.18 -26.74
CA ASP A 128 -10.58 25.06 -26.54
C ASP A 128 -11.00 25.27 -25.07
N LEU A 129 -10.04 25.48 -24.16
CA LEU A 129 -10.29 25.79 -22.74
C LEU A 129 -10.51 27.28 -22.52
N ASP A 130 -11.22 27.64 -21.45
CA ASP A 130 -11.39 29.02 -21.00
C ASP A 130 -10.04 29.70 -20.68
N GLU A 131 -10.00 31.04 -20.69
CA GLU A 131 -8.78 31.83 -20.44
C GLU A 131 -8.05 31.45 -19.13
N ILE A 132 -8.81 31.19 -18.07
CA ILE A 132 -8.29 30.72 -16.78
C ILE A 132 -7.68 29.32 -16.90
N GLY A 133 -8.31 28.44 -17.68
CA GLY A 133 -7.80 27.11 -17.98
C GLY A 133 -6.48 27.18 -18.74
N GLN A 134 -6.41 28.02 -19.78
CA GLN A 134 -5.20 28.19 -20.59
C GLN A 134 -4.00 28.69 -19.78
N LEU A 135 -4.22 29.57 -18.81
CA LEU A 135 -3.16 30.08 -17.92
C LEU A 135 -2.44 28.96 -17.14
N ALA A 136 -3.15 27.90 -16.76
CA ALA A 136 -2.58 26.76 -16.04
C ALA A 136 -1.64 25.90 -16.92
N PHE A 137 -1.79 25.97 -18.26
CA PHE A 137 -0.97 25.23 -19.22
C PHE A 137 0.10 26.08 -19.90
N LYS A 138 0.36 27.29 -19.40
CA LYS A 138 1.37 28.19 -19.96
C LYS A 138 2.77 27.58 -19.86
N GLY A 139 3.33 27.18 -20.99
CA GLY A 139 4.66 26.56 -21.10
C GLY A 139 4.63 25.08 -21.48
N MET A 140 3.45 24.45 -21.49
CA MET A 140 3.26 23.17 -22.16
C MET A 140 3.18 23.41 -23.67
N ARG A 141 3.96 22.64 -24.44
CA ARG A 141 3.93 22.59 -25.90
C ARG A 141 3.51 21.19 -26.33
#